data_AF-A0A8J7ML91-F1
#
_entry.id   AF-A0A8J7ML91-F1
#
_cell.length_a   1.000
_cell.length_b   1.000
_cell.length_c   1.000
_cell.angle_alpha   90.00
_cell.angle_beta   90.00
_cell.angle_gamma   90.00
#
_symmetry.space_group_name_H-M   'P 1'
#
loop_
_entity.id
_entity.type
_entity.pdbx_description
1 polymer ?
#
loop_
_entity_poly.entity_id
_entity_poly.type
_entity_poly.pdbx_seq_one_letter_code
_entity_poly.pdbx_strand_id
1 'polypeptide(L)' 'MAKEQNTSFQDVVSHCKKLGFIYQSSEIYGGLSAVYDYGPYGILLKNNIKEYWWKSMVQMNENIVGLDAAI' A
#
# COMPACT_ATOMS: atom_id res chain seq x y z
N MET A 1 26.66 -1.86 -17.01
CA MET A 1 26.29 -0.60 -16.32
C MET A 1 24.78 -0.56 -16.23
N ALA A 2 24.22 -0.58 -15.02
CA ALA A 2 22.78 -0.41 -14.84
C ALA A 2 22.41 1.01 -15.31
N LYS A 3 21.45 1.12 -16.24
CA LYS A 3 20.90 2.43 -16.64
C LYS A 3 20.28 3.08 -15.40
N GLU A 4 20.69 4.29 -15.07
CA GLU A 4 19.90 5.16 -14.19
C GLU A 4 18.53 5.34 -14.83
N GLN A 5 17.51 4.69 -14.27
CA GLN A 5 16.13 4.91 -14.66
C GLN A 5 15.64 6.13 -13.90
N ASN A 6 15.48 7.25 -14.60
CA ASN A 6 14.74 8.41 -14.11
C ASN A 6 13.24 8.06 -14.08
N THR A 7 12.83 7.26 -13.10
CA THR A 7 11.42 6.96 -12.84
C THR A 7 10.80 8.15 -12.14
N SER A 8 9.86 8.83 -12.81
CA SER A 8 9.10 9.90 -12.19
C SER A 8 8.03 9.34 -11.25
N PHE A 9 7.56 10.14 -10.30
CA PHE A 9 6.44 9.75 -9.46
C PHE A 9 5.17 9.46 -10.26
N GLN A 10 4.95 10.16 -11.37
CA GLN A 10 3.81 9.93 -12.26
C GLN A 10 3.85 8.54 -12.91
N ASP A 11 5.04 8.02 -13.21
CA ASP A 11 5.20 6.67 -13.76
C ASP A 11 4.74 5.60 -12.75
N VAL A 12 5.05 5.81 -11.46
CA VAL A 12 4.61 4.92 -10.38
C VAL A 12 3.09 4.96 -10.24
N VAL A 13 2.48 6.15 -10.23
CA VAL A 13 1.03 6.30 -10.14
C VAL A 13 0.33 5.60 -11.30
N SER A 14 0.83 5.82 -12.53
CA SER A 14 0.31 5.17 -13.74
C SER A 14 0.39 3.64 -13.67
N HIS A 15 1.54 3.12 -13.21
CA HIS A 15 1.74 1.69 -13.01
C HIS A 15 0.77 1.10 -11.99
N CYS A 16 0.63 1.74 -10.83
CA CYS A 16 -0.27 1.30 -9.77
C CYS A 16 -1.72 1.22 -10.25
N LYS A 17 -2.19 2.24 -10.98
CA LYS A 17 -3.55 2.26 -11.53
C LYS A 17 -3.74 1.20 -12.62
N LYS A 18 -2.79 1.08 -13.56
CA LYS A 18 -2.88 0.15 -14.69
C LYS A 18 -2.88 -1.32 -14.26
N LEU A 19 -2.08 -1.67 -13.26
CA LEU A 19 -1.98 -3.06 -12.81
C LEU A 19 -2.98 -3.42 -11.71
N GLY A 20 -3.64 -2.45 -11.08
CA GLY A 20 -4.64 -2.72 -10.05
C GLY A 20 -4.06 -2.83 -8.64
N PHE A 21 -3.14 -1.92 -8.32
CA PHE A 21 -2.66 -1.69 -6.97
C PHE A 21 -3.50 -0.64 -6.23
N ILE A 22 -3.62 0.57 -6.79
CA ILE A 22 -4.29 1.70 -6.13
C ILE A 22 -5.13 2.48 -7.14
N TYR A 23 -6.32 2.90 -6.71
CA TYR A 23 -7.25 3.74 -7.46
C TYR A 23 -7.60 5.01 -6.66
N GLN A 24 -7.92 6.10 -7.35
CA GLN A 24 -8.53 7.27 -6.72
C GLN A 24 -9.92 6.86 -6.21
N SER A 25 -10.22 7.11 -4.94
CA SER A 25 -11.56 6.80 -4.46
C SER A 25 -12.60 7.70 -5.10
N SER A 26 -13.78 7.15 -5.36
CA SER A 26 -14.89 7.85 -6.05
C SER A 26 -14.49 8.43 -7.42
N GLU A 27 -13.57 7.80 -8.15
CA GLU A 27 -13.05 8.30 -9.43
C GLU A 27 -14.17 8.63 -10.44
N ILE A 28 -15.18 7.76 -10.57
CA ILE A 28 -16.32 7.97 -11.49
C ILE A 28 -17.23 9.14 -11.08
N TYR A 29 -17.09 9.64 -9.85
CA TYR A 29 -17.84 10.77 -9.30
C TYR A 29 -16.98 12.03 -9.14
N GLY A 30 -15.84 12.12 -9.83
CA GLY A 30 -14.94 13.27 -9.77
C GLY A 30 -13.79 13.15 -8.77
N GLY A 31 -13.68 12.01 -8.08
CA GLY A 31 -12.60 11.71 -7.14
C GLY A 31 -12.77 12.37 -5.77
N LEU A 32 -12.43 11.65 -4.72
CA LEU A 32 -12.28 12.19 -3.38
C LEU A 32 -10.81 12.44 -3.09
N SER A 33 -10.46 13.70 -2.80
CA SER A 33 -9.07 14.08 -2.51
C SER A 33 -8.56 13.38 -1.25
N ALA A 34 -7.30 12.94 -1.28
CA ALA A 34 -6.62 12.24 -0.19
C ALA A 34 -7.22 10.88 0.22
N VAL A 35 -8.20 10.35 -0.52
CA VAL A 35 -8.79 9.02 -0.27
C VAL A 35 -8.57 8.11 -1.48
N TYR A 36 -8.10 6.90 -1.21
CA TYR A 36 -7.69 5.93 -2.23
C TYR A 36 -8.14 4.52 -1.88
N ASP A 37 -8.45 3.75 -2.91
CA ASP A 37 -8.93 2.37 -2.78
C ASP A 37 -7.85 1.38 -3.24
N TYR A 38 -7.67 0.30 -2.48
CA TYR A 38 -6.76 -0.78 -2.84
C TYR A 38 -7.41 -1.70 -3.87
N GLY A 39 -6.73 -1.90 -5.01
CA GLY A 39 -7.11 -2.89 -6.02
C GLY A 39 -6.70 -4.32 -5.64
N PRO A 40 -6.96 -5.31 -6.53
CA PRO A 40 -6.70 -6.71 -6.26
C PRO A 40 -5.26 -7.03 -5.85
N TYR A 41 -4.25 -6.44 -6.50
CA TYR A 41 -2.85 -6.65 -6.10
C TYR A 41 -2.43 -5.73 -4.95
N GLY A 42 -3.08 -4.58 -4.81
CA GLY A 42 -2.84 -3.64 -3.72
C GLY A 42 -3.20 -4.22 -2.36
N ILE A 43 -4.35 -4.89 -2.27
CA ILE A 43 -4.79 -5.51 -1.00
C ILE A 43 -3.87 -6.67 -0.60
N LEU A 44 -3.43 -7.48 -1.57
CA LEU A 44 -2.47 -8.55 -1.32
C LEU A 44 -1.14 -8.01 -0.81
N LEU A 45 -0.59 -6.98 -1.49
CA LEU A 45 0.65 -6.33 -1.06
C LEU A 45 0.51 -5.72 0.34
N LYS A 46 -0.57 -4.98 0.60
CA LYS A 46 -0.85 -4.36 1.90
C LYS A 46 -0.88 -5.41 3.01
N ASN A 47 -1.61 -6.50 2.81
CA ASN A 47 -1.76 -7.56 3.80
C ASN A 47 -0.44 -8.28 4.05
N ASN A 48 0.33 -8.58 3.00
CA ASN A 48 1.64 -9.22 3.13
C ASN A 48 2.62 -8.36 3.94
N ILE A 49 2.66 -7.06 3.68
CA ILE A 49 3.51 -6.13 4.44
C ILE A 49 3.04 -6.05 5.90
N LYS A 50 1.73 -5.92 6.15
CA LYS A 50 1.16 -5.88 7.51
C LYS A 50 1.49 -7.15 8.29
N GLU A 51 1.34 -8.33 7.67
CA GLU A 51 1.62 -9.61 8.30
C GLU A 51 3.10 -9.78 8.61
N TYR A 52 3.98 -9.44 7.66
CA TYR A 52 5.43 -9.48 7.88
C TYR A 52 5.85 -8.55 9.03
N TRP A 53 5.32 -7.33 9.05
CA TRP A 53 5.60 -6.39 10.13
C TRP A 53 5.10 -6.91 11.47
N TRP A 54 3.88 -7.46 11.53
CA TRP A 54 3.33 -8.01 12.77
C TRP A 54 4.17 -9.17 13.30
N LYS A 55 4.58 -10.09 12.42
CA LYS A 55 5.48 -11.20 12.77
C LYS A 55 6.80 -10.67 13.32
N SER A 56 7.48 -9.82 12.56
CA SER A 56 8.82 -9.32 12.90
C SER A 56 8.86 -8.43 14.14
N MET A 57 7.84 -7.60 14.36
CA MET A 57 7.81 -6.67 15.48
C MET A 57 7.13 -7.25 16.71
N VAL A 58 5.98 -7.91 16.57
CA VAL A 58 5.18 -8.34 17.72
C VAL A 58 5.51 -9.79 18.12
N GLN A 59 5.53 -10.72 17.16
CA GLN A 59 5.67 -12.14 17.49
C GLN A 59 7.12 -12.58 17.78
N MET A 60 8.11 -11.86 17.23
CA MET A 60 9.54 -12.17 17.41
C MET A 60 10.22 -11.39 18.54
N ASN A 61 9.50 -10.50 19.24
CA ASN A 61 10.05 -9.70 20.34
C ASN A 61 9.23 -9.91 21.62
N GLU A 62 9.90 -10.25 22.71
CA GLU A 62 9.24 -10.55 24.00
C GLU A 62 8.66 -9.30 24.68
N ASN A 63 9.14 -8.11 24.31
CA ASN A 63 8.80 -6.84 24.96
C ASN A 63 7.76 -6.02 24.20
N ILE A 64 7.10 -6.58 23.18
CA ILE A 64 6.12 -5.87 22.35
C ILE A 64 4.79 -6.62 22.40
N VAL A 65 3.71 -5.90 22.72
CA VAL A 65 2.35 -6.46 22.80
C VAL A 65 1.47 -5.90 21.69
N GLY A 66 0.61 -6.76 21.12
CA GLY A 66 -0.38 -6.36 20.13
C GLY A 66 -1.56 -5.65 20.79
N LEU A 67 -2.04 -4.57 20.17
CA LEU A 67 -3.22 -3.82 20.61
C LEU A 67 -4.10 -3.52 19.41
N ASP A 68 -5.42 -3.68 19.57
CA ASP A 68 -6.43 -3.24 18.62
C ASP A 68 -7.43 -2.34 19.36
N ALA A 69 -7.49 -1.07 18.98
CA ALA A 69 -8.27 -0.03 19.66
C ALA A 69 -9.07 0.79 18.65
N ALA A 70 -10.25 1.27 19.06
CA ALA A 70 -11.05 2.16 18.24
C ALA A 70 -10.38 3.54 18.09
N ILE A 71 -10.63 4.18 16.94
CA ILE A 71 -10.29 5.59 16.65
C ILE A 71 -11.53 6.34 16.18
#